data_AF-A0A382QPI6-F1
#
_entry.id   AF-A0A382QPI6-F1
#
_cell.length_a   1.000
_cell.length_b   1.000
_cell.length_c   1.000
_cell.angle_alpha   90.00
_cell.angle_beta   90.00
_cell.angle_gamma   90.00
#
_symmetry.space_group_name_H-M   'P 1'
#
loop_
_entity.id
_entity.type
_entity.pdbx_description
1 polymer ?
#
loop_
_entity_poly.entity_id
_entity_poly.type
_entity_poly.pdbx_seq_one_letter_code
_entity_poly.pdbx_strand_id
1 'polypeptide(L)'
;MQHLKLFLIALLLLSGGCATTENPIYTGHSKHGEAFNKGPRQAAYLMGTTSNVSFPITTDSTEAQAFFNQGIGQLHGFWYLEAERSFRQVLKLHPEHPMAYWGIAMANANNRTRSQTIIKKSVSGRSKVSNREQMWIDSMAAYQKETDSKKRKAAQLKAYQSISYKYPEDLEAQAFLALAMYNNVRTKKNYNEVEKLITTILAKNPMHPCHHYRI
;
A
#
# COMPACT_ATOMS: atom_id res chain seq x y z
N MET A 1 29.01 -71.50 -27.05
CA MET A 1 28.85 -70.16 -27.64
C MET A 1 27.66 -69.48 -26.95
N GLN A 2 27.91 -68.77 -25.85
CA GLN A 2 26.90 -68.00 -25.10
C GLN A 2 27.18 -66.52 -25.32
N HIS A 3 26.19 -65.79 -25.86
CA HIS A 3 26.26 -64.36 -26.10
C HIS A 3 25.95 -63.58 -24.82
N LEU A 4 26.94 -62.88 -24.30
CA LEU A 4 26.81 -61.93 -23.20
C LEU A 4 26.32 -60.58 -23.78
N LYS A 5 25.08 -60.20 -23.52
CA LYS A 5 24.56 -58.85 -23.83
C LYS A 5 24.82 -57.93 -22.63
N LEU A 6 25.77 -56.99 -22.78
CA LEU A 6 25.94 -55.86 -21.87
C LEU A 6 24.74 -54.90 -22.01
N PHE A 7 24.02 -54.67 -20.93
CA PHE A 7 23.09 -53.53 -20.82
C PHE A 7 23.84 -52.34 -20.19
N LEU A 8 24.05 -51.28 -20.97
CA LEU A 8 24.46 -49.98 -20.46
C LEU A 8 23.20 -49.25 -19.96
N ILE A 9 23.11 -49.00 -18.66
CA ILE A 9 22.11 -48.09 -18.08
C ILE A 9 22.69 -46.68 -18.11
N ALA A 10 22.17 -45.84 -19.00
CA ALA A 10 22.45 -44.40 -19.00
C ALA A 10 21.51 -43.70 -18.00
N LEU A 11 22.06 -43.28 -16.87
CA LEU A 11 21.34 -42.48 -15.87
C LEU A 11 21.41 -40.99 -16.28
N LEU A 12 20.37 -40.48 -16.92
CA LEU A 12 20.23 -39.03 -17.18
C LEU A 12 19.80 -38.32 -15.89
N LEU A 13 20.74 -37.59 -15.27
CA LEU A 13 20.45 -36.62 -14.22
C LEU A 13 19.87 -35.35 -14.86
N LEU A 14 18.54 -35.21 -14.84
CA LEU A 14 17.85 -33.96 -15.12
C LEU A 14 17.98 -33.02 -13.90
N SER A 15 19.06 -32.25 -13.84
CA SER A 15 19.13 -31.09 -12.95
C SER A 15 18.27 -29.97 -13.52
N GLY A 16 16.99 -29.96 -13.15
CA GLY A 16 16.07 -28.84 -13.38
C GLY A 16 16.49 -27.64 -12.54
N GLY A 17 17.50 -26.91 -12.99
CA GLY A 17 17.82 -25.59 -12.47
C GLY A 17 16.67 -24.65 -12.79
N CYS A 18 15.93 -24.24 -11.76
CA CYS A 18 14.99 -23.13 -11.85
C CYS A 18 15.81 -21.86 -12.07
N ALA A 19 16.07 -21.53 -13.35
CA ALA A 19 16.68 -20.27 -13.73
C ALA A 19 15.65 -19.17 -13.48
N THR A 20 15.76 -18.50 -12.33
CA THR A 20 15.14 -17.18 -12.16
C THR A 20 15.82 -16.25 -13.14
N THR A 21 15.09 -15.83 -14.18
CA THR A 21 15.56 -14.83 -15.12
C THR A 21 15.65 -13.48 -14.40
N GLU A 22 16.77 -13.23 -13.73
CA GLU A 22 17.11 -11.89 -13.25
C GLU A 22 17.36 -11.02 -14.49
N ASN A 23 16.38 -10.18 -14.84
CA ASN A 23 16.58 -9.18 -15.88
C ASN A 23 17.77 -8.28 -15.49
N PRO A 24 18.73 -8.03 -16.40
CA PRO A 24 19.90 -7.20 -16.09
C PRO A 24 19.46 -5.81 -15.62
N ILE A 25 19.96 -5.38 -14.46
CA ILE A 25 19.70 -4.03 -13.92
C ILE A 25 20.63 -3.06 -14.63
N TYR A 26 20.10 -2.28 -15.56
CA TYR A 26 20.85 -1.23 -16.23
C TYR A 26 21.11 -0.03 -15.31
N THR A 27 22.21 0.68 -15.55
CA THR A 27 22.54 1.93 -14.83
C THR A 27 21.35 2.89 -14.89
N GLY A 28 20.99 3.47 -13.74
CA GLY A 28 19.82 4.37 -13.62
C GLY A 28 18.46 3.67 -13.48
N HIS A 29 18.39 2.34 -13.51
CA HIS A 29 17.17 1.58 -13.29
C HIS A 29 17.05 1.10 -11.83
N SER A 30 15.83 1.06 -11.32
CA SER A 30 15.52 0.60 -9.98
C SER A 30 15.63 -0.92 -9.86
N LYS A 31 16.25 -1.39 -8.77
CA LYS A 31 16.24 -2.81 -8.37
C LYS A 31 14.82 -3.35 -8.10
N HIS A 32 13.84 -2.46 -7.92
CA HIS A 32 12.45 -2.82 -7.64
C HIS A 32 11.59 -2.98 -8.92
N GLY A 33 12.20 -2.92 -10.11
CA GLY A 33 11.54 -3.08 -11.41
C GLY A 33 11.03 -1.76 -12.00
N GLU A 34 10.50 -1.83 -13.23
CA GLU A 34 10.17 -0.66 -14.04
C GLU A 34 9.14 0.30 -13.42
N ALA A 35 8.22 -0.21 -12.60
CA ALA A 35 7.24 0.62 -11.89
C ALA A 35 7.90 1.64 -10.95
N PHE A 36 9.13 1.38 -10.49
CA PHE A 36 9.91 2.26 -9.63
C PHE A 36 10.87 3.18 -10.39
N ASN A 37 10.97 3.04 -11.72
CA ASN A 37 11.69 3.97 -12.58
C ASN A 37 10.90 5.27 -12.78
N LYS A 38 9.58 5.25 -12.58
CA LYS A 38 8.71 6.42 -12.59
C LYS A 38 8.49 6.94 -11.17
N GLY A 39 8.10 8.20 -11.02
CA GLY A 39 7.83 8.84 -9.71
C GLY A 39 8.97 9.72 -9.18
N PRO A 40 8.78 10.36 -8.01
CA PRO A 40 9.75 11.27 -7.40
C PRO A 40 11.03 10.53 -7.02
N ARG A 41 12.19 11.06 -7.44
CA ARG A 41 13.50 10.45 -7.19
C ARG A 41 14.34 11.17 -6.14
N GLN A 42 13.98 12.40 -5.78
CA GLN A 42 14.62 13.14 -4.70
C GLN A 42 14.29 12.50 -3.36
N ALA A 43 15.25 12.53 -2.43
CA ALA A 43 15.03 12.10 -1.06
C ALA A 43 13.91 12.94 -0.42
N ALA A 44 13.07 12.30 0.40
CA ALA A 44 12.15 13.05 1.25
C ALA A 44 12.93 13.66 2.42
N TYR A 45 12.39 14.74 2.98
CA TYR A 45 12.75 15.25 4.29
C TYR A 45 11.49 15.33 5.15
N LEU A 46 11.65 15.32 6.47
CA LEU A 46 10.53 15.52 7.39
C LEU A 46 10.15 16.99 7.35
N MET A 47 8.98 17.30 6.80
CA MET A 47 8.54 18.68 6.55
C MET A 47 8.11 19.39 7.84
N GLY A 48 7.73 18.64 8.87
CA GLY A 48 7.26 19.16 10.17
C GLY A 48 5.87 19.82 10.14
N THR A 49 5.40 20.27 8.97
CA THR A 49 4.08 20.89 8.78
C THR A 49 2.99 19.95 8.29
N THR A 50 3.33 18.67 8.05
CA THR A 50 2.32 17.67 7.69
C THR A 50 1.47 17.34 8.92
N SER A 51 0.15 17.33 8.73
CA SER A 51 -0.87 17.25 9.77
C SER A 51 -0.65 16.13 10.80
N ASN A 52 -1.22 16.31 11.99
CA ASN A 52 -1.11 15.37 13.11
C ASN A 52 -1.78 14.03 12.77
N VAL A 53 -0.98 13.06 12.31
CA VAL A 53 -1.42 11.74 11.85
C VAL A 53 -0.64 10.66 12.59
N SER A 54 -1.34 9.61 13.01
CA SER A 54 -0.74 8.44 13.64
C SER A 54 -1.19 7.18 12.92
N PHE A 55 -0.28 6.57 12.16
CA PHE A 55 -0.51 5.29 11.50
C PHE A 55 0.63 4.33 11.85
N PRO A 56 0.53 3.61 12.98
CA PRO A 56 1.56 2.65 13.37
C PRO A 56 1.74 1.55 12.31
N ILE A 57 2.99 1.27 11.96
CA ILE A 57 3.41 0.14 11.12
C ILE A 57 4.38 -0.76 11.92
N THR A 58 4.57 -1.99 11.46
CA THR A 58 5.52 -2.94 12.09
C THR A 58 6.97 -2.49 11.82
N THR A 59 7.51 -1.62 12.66
CA THR A 59 8.87 -1.06 12.52
C THR A 59 9.46 -0.66 13.86
N ASP A 60 10.77 -0.85 14.02
CA ASP A 60 11.54 -0.34 15.16
C ASP A 60 12.22 1.02 14.86
N SER A 61 12.20 1.49 13.60
CA SER A 61 12.75 2.80 13.23
C SER A 61 11.71 3.89 13.43
N THR A 62 11.99 4.78 14.37
CA THR A 62 11.24 6.01 14.62
C THR A 62 11.21 6.92 13.40
N GLU A 63 12.31 6.99 12.65
CA GLU A 63 12.41 7.79 11.42
C GLU A 63 11.54 7.21 10.30
N ALA A 64 11.55 5.88 10.10
CA ALA A 64 10.68 5.22 9.14
C ALA A 64 9.20 5.44 9.47
N GLN A 65 8.84 5.34 10.76
CA GLN A 65 7.49 5.61 11.24
C GLN A 65 7.07 7.08 10.99
N ALA A 66 7.98 8.04 11.20
CA ALA A 66 7.72 9.45 10.94
C ALA A 66 7.46 9.73 9.45
N PHE A 67 8.28 9.18 8.55
CA PHE A 67 8.03 9.29 7.10
C PHE A 67 6.75 8.60 6.67
N PHE A 68 6.39 7.48 7.31
CA PHE A 68 5.13 6.80 7.02
C PHE A 68 3.92 7.67 7.41
N ASN A 69 3.93 8.24 8.61
CA ASN A 69 2.88 9.16 9.07
C ASN A 69 2.79 10.40 8.17
N GLN A 70 3.93 10.98 7.77
CA GLN A 70 3.97 12.08 6.81
C GLN A 70 3.30 11.70 5.48
N GLY A 71 3.61 10.51 4.95
CA GLY A 71 2.99 9.98 3.73
C GLY A 71 1.47 9.82 3.84
N ILE A 72 0.97 9.34 4.99
CA ILE A 72 -0.48 9.24 5.24
C ILE A 72 -1.12 10.63 5.29
N GLY A 73 -0.52 11.59 6.00
CA GLY A 73 -1.00 12.97 6.03
C GLY A 73 -1.06 13.59 4.62
N GLN A 74 -0.05 13.31 3.79
CA GLN A 74 -0.01 13.75 2.39
C GLN A 74 -1.08 13.06 1.52
N LEU A 75 -1.42 11.79 1.78
CA LEU A 75 -2.57 11.14 1.12
C LEU A 75 -3.88 11.83 1.48
N HIS A 76 -4.08 12.19 2.76
CA HIS A 76 -5.28 12.93 3.20
C HIS A 76 -5.36 14.34 2.62
N GLY A 77 -4.21 15.00 2.42
CA GLY A 77 -4.10 16.28 1.71
C GLY A 77 -4.09 16.17 0.19
N PHE A 78 -4.25 14.97 -0.38
CA PHE A 78 -4.23 14.70 -1.83
C PHE A 78 -2.90 15.05 -2.53
N TRP A 79 -1.78 15.09 -1.80
CA TRP A 79 -0.43 15.35 -2.32
C TRP A 79 0.26 14.05 -2.73
N TYR A 80 -0.29 13.39 -3.76
CA TYR A 80 0.11 12.02 -4.11
C TYR A 80 1.61 11.86 -4.46
N LEU A 81 2.22 12.83 -5.15
CA LEU A 81 3.66 12.78 -5.44
C LEU A 81 4.51 12.91 -4.18
N GLU A 82 4.13 13.79 -3.24
CA GLU A 82 4.83 13.92 -1.96
C GLU A 82 4.65 12.67 -1.10
N ALA A 83 3.42 12.13 -1.04
CA ALA A 83 3.11 10.89 -0.33
C ALA A 83 4.00 9.74 -0.82
N GLU A 84 4.10 9.55 -2.14
CA GLU A 84 5.00 8.55 -2.70
C GLU A 84 6.46 8.79 -2.31
N ARG A 85 6.93 10.04 -2.33
CA ARG A 85 8.31 10.37 -1.93
C ARG A 85 8.57 9.94 -0.48
N SER A 86 7.63 10.23 0.43
CA SER A 86 7.71 9.83 1.84
C SER A 86 7.73 8.30 1.99
N PHE A 87 6.87 7.56 1.29
CA PHE A 87 6.89 6.09 1.35
C PHE A 87 8.15 5.46 0.72
N ARG A 88 8.73 6.08 -0.32
CA ARG A 88 10.03 5.65 -0.87
C ARG A 88 11.16 5.86 0.14
N GLN A 89 11.09 6.90 0.97
CA GLN A 89 12.04 7.10 2.06
C GLN A 89 11.92 6.00 3.14
N VAL A 90 10.71 5.52 3.42
CA VAL A 90 10.52 4.33 4.27
C VAL A 90 11.24 3.12 3.67
N LEU A 91 11.14 2.86 2.36
CA LEU A 91 11.89 1.77 1.71
C LEU A 91 13.41 1.96 1.70
N LYS A 92 13.89 3.20 1.77
CA LYS A 92 15.32 3.51 1.87
C LYS A 92 15.86 3.13 3.25
N LEU A 93 15.09 3.37 4.29
CA LEU A 93 15.44 3.04 5.68
C LEU A 93 15.19 1.57 5.98
N HIS A 94 14.05 1.03 5.54
CA HIS A 94 13.55 -0.31 5.79
C HIS A 94 13.23 -1.01 4.45
N PRO A 95 14.24 -1.64 3.81
CA PRO A 95 14.07 -2.27 2.51
C PRO A 95 12.96 -3.34 2.51
N GLU A 96 12.20 -3.40 1.41
CA GLU A 96 11.12 -4.37 1.20
C GLU A 96 9.96 -4.31 2.23
N HIS A 97 9.81 -3.21 2.98
CA HIS A 97 8.72 -3.06 3.94
C HIS A 97 7.33 -3.10 3.28
N PRO A 98 6.42 -4.03 3.65
CA PRO A 98 5.14 -4.23 2.94
C PRO A 98 4.24 -3.01 2.92
N MET A 99 4.18 -2.27 4.03
CA MET A 99 3.35 -1.06 4.12
C MET A 99 3.87 0.10 3.28
N ALA A 100 5.19 0.21 3.06
CA ALA A 100 5.72 1.26 2.21
C ALA A 100 5.30 1.03 0.75
N TYR A 101 5.29 -0.22 0.29
CA TYR A 101 4.72 -0.56 -1.01
C TYR A 101 3.22 -0.30 -1.10
N TRP A 102 2.45 -0.62 -0.05
CA TRP A 102 1.04 -0.27 0.02
C TRP A 102 0.83 1.25 -0.10
N GLY A 103 1.61 2.06 0.62
CA GLY A 103 1.54 3.52 0.56
C GLY A 103 1.84 4.07 -0.83
N ILE A 104 2.88 3.55 -1.50
CA ILE A 104 3.19 3.93 -2.88
C ILE A 104 2.05 3.53 -3.82
N ALA A 105 1.46 2.35 -3.63
CA ALA A 105 0.31 1.91 -4.42
C ALA A 105 -0.91 2.81 -4.21
N MET A 106 -1.18 3.25 -2.97
CA MET A 106 -2.23 4.20 -2.60
C MET A 106 -2.03 5.55 -3.30
N ALA A 107 -0.81 6.11 -3.24
CA ALA A 107 -0.45 7.33 -3.95
C ALA A 107 -0.63 7.22 -5.48
N ASN A 108 -0.59 6.01 -6.02
CA ASN A 108 -0.75 5.73 -7.45
C ASN A 108 -2.11 5.11 -7.82
N ALA A 109 -3.12 5.17 -6.94
CA ALA A 109 -4.37 4.42 -7.13
C ALA A 109 -5.06 4.65 -8.49
N ASN A 110 -4.92 5.86 -9.05
CA ASN A 110 -5.46 6.24 -10.37
C ASN A 110 -4.56 5.80 -11.55
N ASN A 111 -3.26 5.62 -11.34
CA ASN A 111 -2.36 4.98 -12.29
C ASN A 111 -2.39 3.46 -12.08
N ARG A 112 -3.48 2.84 -12.52
CA ARG A 112 -3.85 1.44 -12.24
C ARG A 112 -2.74 0.45 -12.56
N THR A 113 -2.15 0.51 -13.75
CA THR A 113 -1.08 -0.41 -14.17
C THR A 113 0.11 -0.34 -13.21
N ARG A 114 0.50 0.87 -12.80
CA ARG A 114 1.60 1.07 -11.86
C ARG A 114 1.24 0.59 -10.45
N SER A 115 0.07 0.97 -9.95
CA SER A 115 -0.42 0.56 -8.63
C SER A 115 -0.56 -0.95 -8.49
N GLN A 116 -1.09 -1.63 -9.51
CA GLN A 116 -1.19 -3.09 -9.59
C GLN A 116 0.18 -3.78 -9.51
N THR A 117 1.20 -3.24 -10.17
CA THR A 117 2.56 -3.79 -10.11
C THR A 117 3.15 -3.62 -8.71
N ILE A 118 2.97 -2.46 -8.09
CA ILE A 118 3.55 -2.13 -6.80
C ILE A 118 2.86 -2.90 -5.66
N ILE A 119 1.52 -3.00 -5.68
CA ILE A 119 0.79 -3.70 -4.62
C ILE A 119 1.13 -5.20 -4.55
N LYS A 120 1.58 -5.82 -5.66
CA LYS A 120 2.08 -7.21 -5.64
C LYS A 120 3.29 -7.39 -4.73
N LYS A 121 4.21 -6.42 -4.68
CA LYS A 121 5.34 -6.42 -3.74
C LYS A 121 4.89 -6.28 -2.28
N SER A 122 3.84 -5.49 -2.03
CA SER A 122 3.24 -5.42 -0.70
C SER A 122 2.65 -6.78 -0.28
N VAL A 123 1.89 -7.42 -1.16
CA VAL A 123 1.28 -8.73 -0.91
C VAL A 123 2.32 -9.82 -0.63
N SER A 124 3.47 -9.83 -1.31
CA SER A 124 4.52 -10.85 -1.06
C SER A 124 5.12 -10.78 0.35
N GLY A 125 5.08 -9.62 1.01
CA GLY A 125 5.56 -9.46 2.38
C GLY A 125 4.45 -9.41 3.43
N ARG A 126 3.18 -9.61 3.03
CA ARG A 126 1.99 -9.45 3.89
C ARG A 126 2.07 -10.21 5.21
N SER A 127 2.63 -11.43 5.25
CA SER A 127 2.72 -12.24 6.46
C SER A 127 3.67 -11.69 7.53
N LYS A 128 4.50 -10.70 7.19
CA LYS A 128 5.50 -10.11 8.09
C LYS A 128 5.00 -8.92 8.91
N VAL A 129 3.77 -8.46 8.66
CA VAL A 129 3.18 -7.28 9.29
C VAL A 129 1.95 -7.66 10.12
N SER A 130 1.53 -6.77 11.00
CA SER A 130 0.39 -6.98 11.88
C SER A 130 -0.91 -7.28 11.13
N ASN A 131 -1.89 -7.88 11.81
CA ASN A 131 -3.22 -8.13 11.24
C ASN A 131 -3.90 -6.85 10.73
N ARG A 132 -3.66 -5.69 11.37
CA ARG A 132 -4.18 -4.39 10.92
C ARG A 132 -3.61 -4.02 9.56
N GLU A 133 -2.29 -4.07 9.43
CA GLU A 133 -1.58 -3.77 8.19
C GLU A 133 -1.98 -4.72 7.05
N GLN A 134 -2.13 -6.02 7.35
CA GLN A 134 -2.62 -7.00 6.38
C GLN A 134 -3.97 -6.63 5.78
N MET A 135 -4.92 -6.13 6.59
CA MET A 135 -6.23 -5.70 6.10
C MET A 135 -6.15 -4.52 5.14
N TRP A 136 -5.22 -3.57 5.37
CA TRP A 136 -4.96 -2.46 4.46
C TRP A 136 -4.38 -2.94 3.13
N ILE A 137 -3.40 -3.85 3.18
CA ILE A 137 -2.80 -4.47 2.00
C ILE A 137 -3.85 -5.20 1.16
N ASP A 138 -4.68 -6.02 1.81
CA ASP A 138 -5.73 -6.80 1.15
C ASP A 138 -6.79 -5.92 0.50
N SER A 139 -7.23 -4.87 1.21
CA SER A 139 -8.18 -3.89 0.67
C SER A 139 -7.67 -3.26 -0.62
N MET A 140 -6.42 -2.80 -0.63
CA MET A 140 -5.83 -2.16 -1.80
C MET A 140 -5.57 -3.16 -2.94
N ALA A 141 -5.12 -4.37 -2.62
CA ALA A 141 -4.94 -5.43 -3.62
C ALA A 141 -6.26 -5.80 -4.30
N ALA A 142 -7.35 -5.94 -3.52
CA ALA A 142 -8.69 -6.20 -4.05
C ALA A 142 -9.18 -5.03 -4.92
N TYR A 143 -8.99 -3.78 -4.46
CA TYR A 143 -9.36 -2.59 -5.22
C TYR A 143 -8.67 -2.51 -6.59
N GLN A 144 -7.39 -2.89 -6.64
CA GLN A 144 -6.59 -2.89 -7.87
C GLN A 144 -6.87 -4.10 -8.76
N LYS A 145 -7.37 -5.21 -8.22
CA LYS A 145 -7.77 -6.39 -9.01
C LYS A 145 -9.11 -6.18 -9.73
N GLU A 146 -10.07 -5.53 -9.08
CA GLU A 146 -11.40 -5.30 -9.63
C GLU A 146 -11.40 -4.18 -10.69
N THR A 147 -11.91 -4.50 -11.88
CA THR A 147 -11.93 -3.61 -13.05
C THR A 147 -13.17 -2.71 -13.05
N ASP A 148 -14.30 -3.20 -12.51
CA ASP A 148 -15.51 -2.41 -12.37
C ASP A 148 -15.35 -1.34 -11.28
N SER A 149 -15.58 -0.08 -11.66
CA SER A 149 -15.38 1.06 -10.78
C SER A 149 -16.32 1.09 -9.58
N LYS A 150 -17.58 0.68 -9.77
CA LYS A 150 -18.58 0.68 -8.71
C LYS A 150 -18.31 -0.45 -7.72
N LYS A 151 -18.02 -1.66 -8.21
CA LYS A 151 -17.72 -2.83 -7.37
C LYS A 151 -16.47 -2.62 -6.53
N ARG A 152 -15.38 -2.10 -7.09
CA ARG A 152 -14.15 -1.87 -6.30
C ARG A 152 -14.34 -0.82 -5.20
N LYS A 153 -15.07 0.26 -5.48
CA LYS A 153 -15.35 1.31 -4.49
C LYS A 153 -16.27 0.81 -3.37
N ALA A 154 -17.25 -0.02 -3.69
CA ALA A 154 -18.11 -0.66 -2.69
C ALA A 154 -17.33 -1.68 -1.83
N ALA A 155 -16.46 -2.48 -2.44
CA ALA A 155 -15.61 -3.43 -1.71
C ALA A 155 -14.62 -2.72 -0.78
N GLN A 156 -13.99 -1.64 -1.25
CA GLN A 156 -13.09 -0.82 -0.43
C GLN A 156 -13.81 -0.14 0.74
N LEU A 157 -15.02 0.40 0.49
CA LEU A 157 -15.86 0.95 1.56
C LEU A 157 -16.12 -0.10 2.65
N LYS A 158 -16.53 -1.32 2.26
CA LYS A 158 -16.76 -2.43 3.20
C LYS A 158 -15.48 -2.82 3.95
N ALA A 159 -14.33 -2.83 3.28
CA ALA A 159 -13.05 -3.11 3.91
C ALA A 159 -12.71 -2.05 4.98
N TYR A 160 -12.89 -0.76 4.68
CA TYR A 160 -12.62 0.32 5.63
C TYR A 160 -13.61 0.34 6.81
N GLN A 161 -14.88 -0.02 6.57
CA GLN A 161 -15.84 -0.29 7.66
C GLN A 161 -15.34 -1.43 8.57
N SER A 162 -14.85 -2.52 7.98
CA SER A 162 -14.35 -3.68 8.74
C SER A 162 -13.10 -3.35 9.57
N ILE A 163 -12.17 -2.56 9.00
CA ILE A 163 -10.98 -2.07 9.73
C ILE A 163 -11.42 -1.15 10.88
N SER A 164 -12.29 -0.18 10.61
CA SER A 164 -12.78 0.76 11.62
C SER A 164 -13.54 0.06 12.76
N TYR A 165 -14.32 -0.97 12.43
CA TYR A 165 -15.02 -1.77 13.44
C TYR A 165 -14.05 -2.58 14.32
N LYS A 166 -13.01 -3.19 13.71
CA LYS A 166 -12.03 -3.98 14.44
C LYS A 166 -11.06 -3.13 15.26
N TYR A 167 -10.77 -1.90 14.82
CA TYR A 167 -9.86 -0.95 15.45
C TYR A 167 -10.57 0.39 15.66
N PRO A 168 -11.49 0.50 16.64
CA PRO A 168 -12.31 1.71 16.83
C PRO A 168 -11.51 2.96 17.25
N GLU A 169 -10.30 2.80 17.77
CA GLU A 169 -9.40 3.91 18.13
C GLU A 169 -8.52 4.38 16.96
N ASP A 170 -8.59 3.70 15.81
CA ASP A 170 -7.82 4.05 14.61
C ASP A 170 -8.49 5.19 13.85
N LEU A 171 -8.06 6.42 14.14
CA LEU A 171 -8.57 7.62 13.47
C LEU A 171 -8.35 7.59 11.95
N GLU A 172 -7.28 6.95 11.48
CA GLU A 172 -6.95 6.88 10.05
C GLU A 172 -7.91 5.94 9.32
N ALA A 173 -8.29 4.82 9.94
CA ALA A 173 -9.33 3.95 9.41
C ALA A 173 -10.67 4.69 9.27
N GLN A 174 -11.04 5.46 10.29
CA GLN A 174 -12.25 6.29 10.25
C GLN A 174 -12.17 7.39 9.19
N ALA A 175 -11.02 8.05 9.04
CA ALA A 175 -10.82 9.10 8.05
C ALA A 175 -10.90 8.58 6.61
N PHE A 176 -10.18 7.49 6.30
CA PHE A 176 -10.29 6.85 4.98
C PHE A 176 -11.70 6.30 4.72
N LEU A 177 -12.40 5.82 5.76
CA LEU A 177 -13.81 5.44 5.65
C LEU A 177 -14.68 6.64 5.27
N ALA A 178 -14.55 7.78 5.96
CA ALA A 178 -15.28 9.00 5.64
C ALA A 178 -15.05 9.44 4.17
N LEU A 179 -13.80 9.43 3.71
CA LEU A 179 -13.45 9.74 2.32
C LEU A 179 -14.03 8.71 1.33
N ALA A 180 -14.02 7.41 1.68
CA ALA A 180 -14.62 6.37 0.85
C ALA A 180 -16.15 6.51 0.76
N MET A 181 -16.81 6.95 1.85
CA MET A 181 -18.24 7.25 1.85
C MET A 181 -18.55 8.40 0.88
N TYR A 182 -17.83 9.53 0.93
CA TYR A 182 -18.01 10.62 -0.04
C TYR A 182 -17.91 10.13 -1.49
N ASN A 183 -16.91 9.31 -1.79
CA ASN A 183 -16.65 8.80 -3.14
C ASN A 183 -17.70 7.80 -3.65
N ASN A 184 -18.49 7.19 -2.75
CA ASN A 184 -19.58 6.27 -3.08
C ASN A 184 -20.95 6.94 -3.07
N VAL A 185 -21.12 8.06 -2.34
CA VAL A 185 -22.40 8.75 -2.16
C VAL A 185 -22.57 9.82 -3.23
N ARG A 186 -23.00 9.42 -4.43
CA ARG A 186 -23.51 10.39 -5.40
C ARG A 186 -24.94 10.79 -5.01
N THR A 187 -25.04 11.82 -4.15
CA THR A 187 -26.20 12.65 -3.71
C THR A 187 -26.85 12.38 -2.33
N LYS A 188 -27.07 13.50 -1.61
CA LYS A 188 -27.75 13.87 -0.33
C LYS A 188 -27.97 12.87 0.82
N LYS A 189 -28.07 11.55 0.62
CA LYS A 189 -28.62 10.65 1.65
C LYS A 189 -27.70 10.38 2.85
N ASN A 190 -26.37 10.44 2.68
CA ASN A 190 -25.45 9.98 3.74
C ASN A 190 -24.47 11.06 4.24
N TYR A 191 -24.63 12.33 3.86
CA TYR A 191 -23.72 13.40 4.34
C TYR A 191 -23.71 13.54 5.86
N ASN A 192 -24.86 13.37 6.51
CA ASN A 192 -24.97 13.42 7.97
C ASN A 192 -24.14 12.32 8.65
N GLU A 193 -24.04 11.13 8.04
CA GLU A 193 -23.22 10.04 8.59
C GLU A 193 -21.73 10.35 8.44
N VAL A 194 -21.33 10.88 7.28
CA VAL A 194 -19.94 11.30 7.04
C VAL A 194 -19.54 12.42 7.99
N GLU A 195 -20.39 13.43 8.17
CA GLU A 195 -20.15 14.56 9.07
C GLU A 195 -20.05 14.11 10.54
N LYS A 196 -20.89 13.15 10.97
CA LYS A 196 -20.78 12.54 12.31
C LYS A 196 -19.43 11.84 12.52
N LEU A 197 -18.96 11.10 11.51
CA LEU A 197 -17.67 10.42 11.56
C LEU A 197 -16.51 11.43 11.62
N ILE A 198 -16.54 12.46 10.77
CA ILE A 198 -15.53 13.54 10.77
C ILE A 198 -15.52 14.28 12.11
N THR A 199 -16.70 14.62 12.66
CA THR A 199 -16.81 15.26 13.97
C THR A 199 -16.23 14.40 15.08
N THR A 200 -16.44 13.08 15.03
CA THR A 200 -15.85 12.13 15.99
C THR A 200 -14.32 12.12 15.92
N ILE A 201 -13.75 12.14 14.71
CA ILE A 201 -12.31 12.22 14.51
C ILE A 201 -11.76 13.53 15.06
N LEU A 202 -12.39 14.66 14.71
CA LEU A 202 -11.94 16.00 15.11
C LEU A 202 -12.09 16.26 16.61
N ALA A 203 -13.05 15.61 17.28
CA ALA A 203 -13.15 15.64 18.74
C ALA A 203 -11.95 14.98 19.43
N LYS A 204 -11.36 13.93 18.82
CA LYS A 204 -10.16 13.24 19.32
C LYS A 204 -8.86 13.89 18.84
N ASN A 205 -8.85 14.44 17.63
CA ASN A 205 -7.71 15.10 17.02
C ASN A 205 -8.16 16.33 16.21
N PRO A 206 -8.25 17.52 16.85
CA PRO A 206 -8.73 18.74 16.21
C PRO A 206 -7.92 19.20 14.99
N MET A 207 -6.66 18.76 14.89
CA MET A 207 -5.74 19.10 13.80
C MET A 207 -5.62 17.98 12.74
N HIS A 208 -6.49 16.96 12.80
CA HIS A 208 -6.50 15.88 11.82
C HIS A 208 -6.82 16.42 10.41
N PRO A 209 -6.14 15.96 9.34
CA PRO A 209 -6.32 16.48 7.97
C PRO A 209 -7.70 16.24 7.34
N CYS A 210 -8.58 15.45 7.98
CA CYS A 210 -9.92 15.18 7.47
C CYS A 210 -10.82 16.43 7.38
N HIS A 211 -10.43 17.55 7.98
CA HIS A 211 -11.10 18.84 7.79
C HIS A 211 -11.16 19.24 6.29
N HIS A 212 -10.16 18.85 5.49
CA HIS A 212 -10.14 19.10 4.06
C HIS A 212 -11.24 18.37 3.28
N TYR A 213 -11.81 17.29 3.82
CA TYR A 213 -12.88 16.54 3.13
C TYR A 213 -14.20 17.31 3.06
N ARG A 214 -14.34 18.37 3.86
CA ARG A 214 -15.56 19.19 3.99
C ARG A 214 -15.59 20.36 2.99
N ILE A 215 -14.54 20.54 2.19
CA ILE A 215 -14.37 21.62 1.21
C ILE A 215 -14.62 21.06 -0.19
#